data_AF-A0AAD4EP98-F1
#
_entry.id   AF-A0AAD4EP98-F1
#
_cell.length_a   1.000
_cell.length_b   1.000
_cell.length_c   1.000
_cell.angle_alpha   90.00
_cell.angle_beta   90.00
_cell.angle_gamma   90.00
#
_symmetry.space_group_name_H-M   'P 1'
#
loop_
_entity.id
_entity.type
_entity.pdbx_description
1 polymer ?
#
loop_
_entity_poly.entity_id
_entity_poly.type
_entity_poly.pdbx_seq_one_letter_code
_entity_poly.pdbx_strand_id
1 'polypeptide(L)'
;MALRRIPRTLVTAAAIASVLLIAGWYSLALPSLSVSEARKTCNWTPNDKVNFMFDGAKDWNVKERPESEVELRRRQWQDFVRNIPPYKDVASRFFGRGIVLLAGNGDTLMRTKTLLRALHRLNSKVPIEIHYYGDEMDDGKRQQLTKIYPHTVFNDLASKDNIMHSVFSTSLINYQLKTVAIVNSRFAEILLLDSDNIPVIDPAELWESPTYREYRTIFWPE
;
A
#
# COMPACT_ATOMS: atom_id res chain seq x y z
N MET A 1 2.83 26.78 8.48
CA MET A 1 2.20 26.37 9.76
C MET A 1 2.88 25.09 10.19
N ALA A 2 3.57 25.10 11.33
CA ALA A 2 4.52 24.06 11.73
C ALA A 2 3.85 22.70 11.89
N LEU A 3 4.27 21.73 11.07
CA LEU A 3 4.04 20.30 11.32
C LEU A 3 4.57 19.99 12.73
N ARG A 4 3.67 19.81 13.69
CA ARG A 4 4.05 19.38 15.04
C ARG A 4 4.67 18.01 14.90
N ARG A 5 5.99 17.94 15.15
CA ARG A 5 6.77 16.71 15.18
C ARG A 5 6.08 15.68 16.08
N ILE A 6 5.84 14.49 15.55
CA ILE A 6 5.45 13.32 16.32
C ILE A 6 6.55 13.07 17.38
N PRO A 7 6.21 12.84 18.66
CA PRO A 7 7.19 12.63 19.71
C PRO A 7 8.14 11.47 19.38
N ARG A 8 9.46 11.73 19.42
CA ARG A 8 10.52 10.77 19.08
C ARG A 8 10.46 9.44 19.85
N THR A 9 9.79 9.41 21.00
CA THR A 9 9.66 8.23 21.88
C THR A 9 8.58 7.23 21.43
N LEU A 10 7.65 7.63 20.55
CA LEU A 10 6.63 6.74 19.97
C LEU A 10 7.06 6.14 18.62
N VAL A 11 8.06 6.73 17.96
CA VAL A 11 8.55 6.34 16.62
C VAL A 11 9.51 5.14 16.67
N THR A 12 10.04 4.81 17.85
CA THR A 12 11.05 3.75 18.04
C THR A 12 10.57 2.32 17.77
N ALA A 13 9.29 2.09 17.50
CA ALA A 13 8.76 0.75 17.20
C ALA A 13 7.59 0.73 16.19
N ALA A 14 7.44 1.77 15.36
CA ALA A 14 6.36 1.82 14.37
C ALA A 14 6.88 1.37 13.00
N ALA A 15 6.27 0.28 12.51
CA ALA A 15 6.46 -0.26 11.17
C ALA A 15 5.26 0.15 10.29
N ILE A 16 5.32 -0.01 8.97
CA ILE A 16 4.29 0.52 8.03
C ILE A 16 2.87 -0.04 8.32
N ALA A 17 2.76 -1.30 8.74
CA ALA A 17 1.49 -1.87 9.20
C ALA A 17 0.98 -1.17 10.49
N SER A 18 1.91 -0.78 11.37
CA SER A 18 1.63 0.07 12.53
C SER A 18 1.23 1.49 12.13
N VAL A 19 1.73 2.04 11.02
CA VAL A 19 1.33 3.39 10.56
C VAL A 19 -0.14 3.41 10.09
N LEU A 20 -0.63 2.42 9.36
CA LEU A 20 -2.06 2.40 8.99
C LEU A 20 -3.00 2.27 10.19
N LEU A 21 -2.64 1.44 11.18
CA LEU A 21 -3.47 1.18 12.36
C LEU A 21 -3.29 2.21 13.49
N ILE A 22 -2.10 2.79 13.66
CA ILE A 22 -1.83 3.84 14.66
C ILE A 22 -2.07 5.23 14.06
N ALA A 23 -1.61 5.49 12.84
CA ALA A 23 -1.85 6.77 12.18
C ALA A 23 -3.28 6.93 11.69
N GLY A 24 -4.04 5.85 11.47
CA GLY A 24 -5.50 5.94 11.28
C GLY A 24 -6.15 6.72 12.43
N TRP A 25 -5.89 6.31 13.67
CA TRP A 25 -6.44 6.96 14.86
C TRP A 25 -5.92 8.39 15.08
N TYR A 26 -4.63 8.65 14.84
CA TYR A 26 -4.10 10.02 14.88
C TYR A 26 -4.66 10.92 13.78
N SER A 27 -4.94 10.35 12.60
CA SER A 27 -5.52 11.09 11.47
C SER A 27 -6.98 11.48 11.73
N LEU A 28 -7.71 10.75 12.58
CA LEU A 28 -9.03 11.17 13.05
C LEU A 28 -8.98 12.45 13.89
N ALA A 29 -7.83 12.78 14.48
CA ALA A 29 -7.65 13.98 15.30
C ALA A 29 -7.14 15.19 14.51
N LEU A 30 -6.79 15.01 13.23
CA LEU A 30 -6.37 16.12 12.37
C LEU A 30 -7.58 16.92 11.89
N PRO A 31 -7.47 18.26 11.78
CA PRO A 31 -8.53 19.07 11.21
C PRO A 31 -8.77 18.67 9.75
N SER A 32 -10.05 18.65 9.35
CA SER A 32 -10.40 18.45 7.95
C SER A 32 -9.93 19.64 7.11
N LEU A 33 -9.55 19.36 5.86
CA LEU A 33 -9.27 20.37 4.85
C LEU A 33 -10.33 20.26 3.75
N SER A 34 -10.84 21.41 3.32
CA SER A 34 -11.62 21.51 2.08
C SER A 34 -10.74 21.27 0.84
N VAL A 35 -11.36 20.97 -0.29
CA VAL A 35 -10.63 20.83 -1.58
C VAL A 35 -9.92 22.13 -1.92
N SER A 36 -10.59 23.26 -1.70
CA SER A 36 -10.04 24.60 -1.94
C SER A 36 -8.81 24.89 -1.07
N GLU A 37 -8.84 24.53 0.22
CA GLU A 37 -7.69 24.69 1.11
C GLU A 37 -6.52 23.79 0.73
N ALA A 38 -6.78 22.53 0.41
CA ALA A 38 -5.75 21.60 -0.06
C ALA A 38 -5.09 22.13 -1.34
N ARG A 39 -5.88 22.67 -2.28
CA ARG A 39 -5.43 23.20 -3.57
C ARG A 39 -4.51 24.41 -3.44
N LYS A 40 -4.65 25.24 -2.38
CA LYS A 40 -3.78 26.42 -2.16
C LYS A 40 -2.30 26.07 -2.03
N THR A 41 -1.96 24.80 -1.78
CA THR A 41 -0.55 24.35 -1.72
C THR A 41 0.03 23.99 -3.08
N CYS A 42 -0.81 23.88 -4.12
CA CYS A 42 -0.39 23.61 -5.49
C CYS A 42 -0.08 24.93 -6.22
N ASN A 43 1.21 25.22 -6.38
CA ASN A 43 1.70 26.43 -7.05
C ASN A 43 2.10 26.17 -8.51
N TRP A 44 1.73 25.03 -9.08
CA TRP A 44 2.08 24.69 -10.46
C TRP A 44 1.24 25.47 -11.46
N THR A 45 1.91 26.05 -12.45
CA THR A 45 1.28 26.74 -13.57
C THR A 45 0.92 25.74 -14.67
N PRO A 46 -0.07 26.03 -15.54
CA PRO A 46 -0.39 25.18 -16.70
C PRO A 46 0.78 24.98 -17.67
N ASN A 47 1.80 25.84 -17.62
CA ASN A 47 3.00 25.75 -18.45
C ASN A 47 4.14 24.98 -17.76
N ASP A 48 4.01 24.68 -16.47
CA ASP A 48 4.96 23.83 -15.79
C ASP A 48 4.82 22.43 -16.39
N LYS A 49 5.92 21.88 -16.91
CA LYS A 49 5.97 20.51 -17.44
C LYS A 49 5.93 19.50 -16.30
N VAL A 50 4.85 19.51 -15.54
CA VAL A 50 4.49 18.43 -14.65
C VAL A 50 3.68 17.42 -15.45
N ASN A 51 4.16 16.19 -15.48
CA ASN A 51 3.70 15.09 -16.33
C ASN A 51 2.34 14.54 -15.87
N PHE A 52 1.35 15.40 -15.64
CA PHE A 52 0.01 14.94 -15.34
C PHE A 52 -0.65 14.47 -16.63
N MET A 53 -0.90 13.16 -16.70
CA MET A 53 -1.63 12.50 -17.79
C MET A 53 -3.12 12.90 -17.84
N PHE A 54 -3.48 14.09 -17.35
CA PHE A 54 -4.84 14.50 -17.08
C PHE A 54 -5.28 15.55 -18.09
N ASP A 55 -6.03 15.10 -19.09
CA ASP A 55 -6.66 15.91 -20.12
C ASP A 55 -7.53 17.03 -19.50
N GLY A 56 -7.29 18.27 -19.92
CA GLY A 56 -8.04 19.45 -19.49
C GLY A 56 -9.52 19.45 -19.88
N ALA A 57 -10.00 18.48 -20.68
CA ALA A 57 -11.41 18.34 -21.03
C ALA A 57 -12.21 17.47 -20.05
N LYS A 58 -11.58 16.78 -19.09
CA LYS A 58 -12.31 15.97 -18.11
C LYS A 58 -12.89 16.82 -16.99
N ASP A 59 -14.18 16.64 -16.71
CA ASP A 59 -14.94 17.44 -15.73
C ASP A 59 -14.30 17.48 -14.34
N TRP A 60 -13.70 16.37 -13.90
CA TRP A 60 -13.04 16.26 -12.60
C TRP A 60 -11.65 16.91 -12.52
N ASN A 61 -11.06 17.29 -13.66
CA ASN A 61 -9.83 18.08 -13.71
C ASN A 61 -10.10 19.58 -13.64
N VAL A 62 -11.26 20.01 -14.15
CA VAL A 62 -11.61 21.43 -14.30
C VAL A 62 -12.51 21.92 -13.17
N LYS A 63 -13.41 21.05 -12.67
CA LYS A 63 -14.35 21.38 -11.61
C LYS A 63 -13.94 20.73 -10.31
N GLU A 64 -13.99 21.52 -9.24
CA GLU A 64 -13.83 21.01 -7.89
C GLU A 64 -15.00 20.08 -7.55
N ARG A 65 -14.69 18.99 -6.84
CA ARG A 65 -15.70 18.08 -6.33
C ARG A 65 -16.53 18.79 -5.24
N PRO A 66 -17.84 18.56 -5.16
CA PRO A 66 -18.66 19.15 -4.11
C PRO A 66 -18.16 18.78 -2.72
N GLU A 67 -18.10 19.74 -1.79
CA GLU A 67 -17.69 19.49 -0.41
C GLU A 67 -18.56 18.43 0.28
N SER A 68 -19.84 18.31 -0.09
CA SER A 68 -20.74 17.27 0.42
C SER A 68 -20.30 15.86 0.01
N GLU A 69 -19.76 15.69 -1.20
CA GLU A 69 -19.19 14.42 -1.67
C GLU A 69 -17.93 14.08 -0.87
N VAL A 70 -17.05 15.07 -0.69
CA VAL A 70 -15.79 14.90 0.06
C VAL A 70 -16.08 14.55 1.51
N GLU A 71 -17.03 15.23 2.16
CA GLU A 71 -17.43 14.96 3.54
C GLU A 71 -18.12 13.60 3.69
N LEU A 72 -18.87 13.15 2.69
CA LEU A 72 -19.41 11.79 2.67
C LEU A 72 -18.29 10.75 2.63
N ARG A 73 -17.31 10.90 1.72
CA ARG A 73 -16.16 9.98 1.61
C ARG A 73 -15.28 10.01 2.86
N ARG A 74 -15.09 11.19 3.45
CA ARG A 74 -14.37 11.37 4.71
C ARG A 74 -15.03 10.59 5.83
N ARG A 75 -16.35 10.74 6.03
CA ARG A 75 -17.09 9.98 7.04
C ARG A 75 -16.99 8.48 6.82
N GLN A 76 -17.17 8.00 5.57
CA GLN A 76 -16.99 6.59 5.23
C GLN A 76 -15.59 6.06 5.61
N TRP A 77 -14.54 6.82 5.31
CA TRP A 77 -13.17 6.46 5.70
C TRP A 77 -12.94 6.53 7.21
N GLN A 78 -13.44 7.55 7.90
CA GLN A 78 -13.30 7.69 9.35
C GLN A 78 -14.04 6.55 10.08
N ASP A 79 -15.25 6.23 9.67
CA ASP A 79 -16.02 5.11 10.20
C ASP A 79 -15.30 3.79 9.96
N PHE A 80 -14.72 3.60 8.77
CA PHE A 80 -13.87 2.45 8.50
C PHE A 80 -12.70 2.36 9.49
N VAL A 81 -11.90 3.43 9.65
CA VAL A 81 -10.74 3.47 10.55
C VAL A 81 -11.11 3.18 12.00
N ARG A 82 -12.25 3.71 12.49
CA ARG A 82 -12.73 3.45 13.86
C ARG A 82 -13.08 1.99 14.10
N ASN A 83 -13.45 1.26 13.05
CA ASN A 83 -13.86 -0.14 13.12
C ASN A 83 -12.72 -1.13 12.85
N ILE A 84 -11.52 -0.67 12.48
CA ILE A 84 -10.36 -1.56 12.34
C ILE A 84 -9.85 -1.95 13.74
N PRO A 85 -9.50 -3.22 13.98
CA PRO A 85 -8.93 -3.65 15.25
C PRO A 85 -7.71 -2.79 15.65
N PRO A 86 -7.62 -2.34 16.92
CA PRO A 86 -6.46 -1.63 17.41
C PRO A 86 -5.17 -2.42 17.17
N TYR A 87 -4.09 -1.73 16.78
CA TYR A 87 -2.81 -2.38 16.48
C TYR A 87 -2.33 -3.34 17.59
N LYS A 88 -2.48 -2.93 18.85
CA LYS A 88 -2.08 -3.73 20.02
C LYS A 88 -2.72 -5.14 20.05
N ASP A 89 -3.92 -5.29 19.49
CA ASP A 89 -4.67 -6.53 19.53
C ASP A 89 -4.23 -7.49 18.40
N VAL A 90 -3.57 -6.95 17.37
CA VAL A 90 -3.08 -7.69 16.20
C VAL A 90 -1.55 -7.62 16.03
N ALA A 91 -0.83 -6.98 16.95
CA ALA A 91 0.60 -6.69 16.83
C ALA A 91 1.45 -7.95 16.65
N SER A 92 1.06 -9.06 17.28
CA SER A 92 1.74 -10.36 17.17
C SER A 92 1.69 -10.98 15.78
N ARG A 93 0.82 -10.48 14.88
CA ARG A 93 0.72 -10.95 13.50
C ARG A 93 1.77 -10.35 12.57
N PHE A 94 2.44 -9.28 12.98
CA PHE A 94 3.35 -8.52 12.14
C PHE A 94 4.80 -8.70 12.57
N PHE A 95 5.67 -9.12 11.64
CA PHE A 95 7.09 -9.32 11.89
C PHE A 95 7.96 -9.03 10.67
N GLY A 96 9.17 -8.55 10.91
CA GLY A 96 10.17 -8.36 9.86
C GLY A 96 9.78 -7.39 8.74
N ARG A 97 10.52 -7.52 7.63
CA ARG A 97 10.42 -6.71 6.41
C ARG A 97 10.09 -7.59 5.23
N GLY A 98 9.31 -7.10 4.29
CA GLY A 98 9.07 -7.83 3.07
C GLY A 98 8.29 -7.06 2.01
N ILE A 99 8.24 -7.66 0.83
CA ILE A 99 7.50 -7.13 -0.31
C ILE A 99 6.06 -7.65 -0.25
N VAL A 100 5.10 -6.77 -0.42
CA VAL A 100 3.69 -7.13 -0.63
C VAL A 100 3.38 -6.93 -2.10
N LEU A 101 2.86 -7.99 -2.74
CA LEU A 101 2.53 -8.01 -4.15
C LEU A 101 1.14 -8.59 -4.34
N LEU A 102 0.32 -8.01 -5.23
CA LEU A 102 -0.91 -8.64 -5.68
C LEU A 102 -0.69 -9.37 -7.00
N ALA A 103 -1.00 -10.65 -7.03
CA ALA A 103 -0.96 -11.45 -8.24
C ALA A 103 -1.97 -12.60 -8.17
N GLY A 104 -2.89 -12.65 -9.13
CA GLY A 104 -3.99 -13.61 -9.12
C GLY A 104 -4.67 -13.80 -10.47
N ASN A 105 -4.64 -12.78 -11.34
CA ASN A 105 -5.10 -12.91 -12.72
C ASN A 105 -3.96 -13.41 -13.66
N GLY A 106 -4.32 -13.89 -14.85
CA GLY A 106 -3.36 -14.50 -15.80
C GLY A 106 -2.18 -13.60 -16.18
N ASP A 107 -2.44 -12.32 -16.45
CA ASP A 107 -1.40 -11.35 -16.84
C ASP A 107 -0.44 -11.03 -15.68
N THR A 108 -0.97 -10.87 -14.47
CA THR A 108 -0.14 -10.59 -13.27
C THR A 108 0.76 -11.77 -12.91
N LEU A 109 0.38 -13.01 -13.21
CA LEU A 109 1.22 -14.17 -12.94
C LEU A 109 2.54 -14.13 -13.74
N MET A 110 2.48 -13.75 -15.02
CA MET A 110 3.70 -13.65 -15.86
C MET A 110 4.61 -12.51 -15.43
N ARG A 111 4.02 -11.37 -15.04
CA ARG A 111 4.76 -10.23 -14.48
C ARG A 111 5.43 -10.60 -13.15
N THR A 112 4.71 -11.30 -12.28
CA THR A 112 5.23 -11.86 -11.02
C THR A 112 6.41 -12.79 -11.25
N LYS A 113 6.33 -13.71 -12.21
CA LYS A 113 7.47 -14.58 -12.58
C LYS A 113 8.70 -13.76 -12.99
N THR A 114 8.51 -12.64 -13.68
CA THR A 114 9.59 -11.75 -14.09
C THR A 114 10.22 -11.05 -12.88
N LEU A 115 9.39 -10.50 -11.99
CA LEU A 115 9.82 -9.90 -10.73
C LEU A 115 10.60 -10.89 -9.86
N LEU A 116 10.09 -12.11 -9.65
CA LEU A 116 10.76 -13.13 -8.85
C LEU A 116 12.12 -13.54 -9.44
N ARG A 117 12.24 -13.61 -10.78
CA ARG A 117 13.54 -13.85 -11.43
C ARG A 117 14.52 -12.69 -11.24
N ALA A 118 14.04 -11.45 -11.23
CA ALA A 118 14.87 -10.30 -10.93
C ALA A 118 15.41 -10.35 -9.50
N LEU A 119 14.55 -10.62 -8.51
CA LEU A 119 14.97 -10.82 -7.11
C LEU A 119 16.00 -11.94 -6.97
N HIS A 120 15.77 -13.07 -7.65
CA HIS A 120 16.71 -14.19 -7.66
C HIS A 120 18.08 -13.78 -8.24
N ARG A 121 18.10 -13.06 -9.38
CA ARG A 121 19.33 -12.56 -10.01
C ARG A 121 20.10 -11.57 -9.14
N LEU A 122 19.39 -10.77 -8.36
CA LEU A 122 19.96 -9.83 -7.40
C LEU A 122 20.49 -10.52 -6.14
N ASN A 123 20.33 -11.84 -6.00
CA ASN A 123 20.61 -12.60 -4.78
C ASN A 123 19.88 -12.06 -3.54
N SER A 124 18.76 -11.34 -3.75
CA SER A 124 17.98 -10.77 -2.66
C SER A 124 17.49 -11.87 -1.71
N LYS A 125 17.41 -11.51 -0.43
CA LYS A 125 16.83 -12.34 0.64
C LYS A 125 15.53 -11.77 1.19
N VAL A 126 15.07 -10.67 0.61
CA VAL A 126 13.84 -10.00 1.03
C VAL A 126 12.66 -10.95 0.75
N PRO A 127 11.90 -11.36 1.77
CA PRO A 127 10.75 -12.21 1.56
C PRO A 127 9.65 -11.45 0.83
N ILE A 128 8.87 -12.16 0.02
CA ILE A 128 7.72 -11.62 -0.71
C ILE A 128 6.46 -12.37 -0.31
N GLU A 129 5.42 -11.62 0.03
CA GLU A 129 4.08 -12.14 0.27
C GLU A 129 3.19 -11.79 -0.92
N ILE A 130 2.78 -12.84 -1.63
CA ILE A 130 1.92 -12.74 -2.80
C ILE A 130 0.47 -12.92 -2.35
N HIS A 131 -0.30 -11.85 -2.50
CA HIS A 131 -1.73 -11.81 -2.21
C HIS A 131 -2.54 -12.11 -3.48
N TYR A 132 -3.58 -12.91 -3.30
CA TYR A 132 -4.54 -13.29 -4.34
C TYR A 132 -5.92 -13.48 -3.70
N TYR A 133 -6.95 -13.71 -4.51
CA TYR A 133 -8.31 -13.94 -4.02
C TYR A 133 -8.83 -15.31 -4.46
N GLY A 134 -9.10 -16.20 -3.50
CA GLY A 134 -9.78 -17.48 -3.74
C GLY A 134 -9.05 -18.38 -4.75
N ASP A 135 -9.72 -18.71 -5.85
CA ASP A 135 -9.25 -19.67 -6.87
C ASP A 135 -8.26 -19.09 -7.90
N GLU A 136 -7.93 -17.80 -7.78
CA GLU A 136 -6.90 -17.13 -8.59
C GLU A 136 -5.55 -17.89 -8.54
N MET A 137 -5.18 -18.42 -7.36
CA MET A 137 -3.91 -19.08 -7.10
C MET A 137 -4.09 -20.52 -6.60
N ASP A 138 -3.79 -21.49 -7.47
CA ASP A 138 -3.75 -22.92 -7.13
C ASP A 138 -2.35 -23.37 -6.65
N ASP A 139 -2.27 -24.59 -6.11
CA ASP A 139 -1.02 -25.19 -5.62
C ASP A 139 0.07 -25.30 -6.69
N GLY A 140 -0.30 -25.59 -7.94
CA GLY A 140 0.65 -25.69 -9.04
C GLY A 140 1.33 -24.36 -9.32
N LYS A 141 0.55 -23.27 -9.39
CA LYS A 141 1.09 -21.91 -9.54
C LYS A 141 1.95 -21.52 -8.35
N ARG A 142 1.51 -21.79 -7.11
CA ARG A 142 2.32 -21.52 -5.89
C ARG A 142 3.68 -22.21 -5.94
N GLN A 143 3.70 -23.51 -6.25
CA GLN A 143 4.94 -24.28 -6.38
C GLN A 143 5.86 -23.74 -7.48
N GLN A 144 5.29 -23.34 -8.63
CA GLN A 144 6.07 -22.72 -9.71
C GLN A 144 6.74 -21.42 -9.26
N LEU A 145 6.04 -20.57 -8.52
CA LEU A 145 6.56 -19.29 -8.03
C LEU A 145 7.63 -19.50 -6.94
N THR A 146 7.39 -20.37 -5.96
CA THR A 146 8.37 -20.72 -4.92
C THR A 146 9.65 -21.33 -5.51
N LYS A 147 9.55 -22.10 -6.60
CA LYS A 147 10.71 -22.64 -7.31
C LYS A 147 11.60 -21.54 -7.92
N ILE A 148 11.01 -20.42 -8.37
CA ILE A 148 11.75 -19.29 -8.91
C ILE A 148 12.44 -18.52 -7.77
N TYR A 149 11.72 -18.28 -6.68
CA TYR A 149 12.21 -17.52 -5.54
C TYR A 149 11.75 -18.15 -4.21
N PRO A 150 12.64 -18.85 -3.48
CA PRO A 150 12.27 -19.60 -2.29
C PRO A 150 11.74 -18.77 -1.12
N HIS A 151 12.04 -17.47 -1.07
CA HIS A 151 11.54 -16.56 -0.03
C HIS A 151 10.12 -16.04 -0.35
N THR A 152 9.30 -16.86 -1.00
CA THR A 152 7.92 -16.53 -1.38
C THR A 152 6.94 -17.17 -0.42
N VAL A 153 6.02 -16.37 0.12
CA VAL A 153 4.85 -16.80 0.89
C VAL A 153 3.58 -16.27 0.23
N PHE A 154 2.44 -16.82 0.63
CA PHE A 154 1.16 -16.54 -0.01
C PHE A 154 0.11 -16.18 1.04
N ASN A 155 -0.80 -15.27 0.68
CA ASN A 155 -1.98 -14.97 1.49
C ASN A 155 -3.24 -14.88 0.62
N ASP A 156 -4.26 -15.66 0.97
CA ASP A 156 -5.57 -15.61 0.33
C ASP A 156 -6.45 -14.54 0.99
N LEU A 157 -6.80 -13.51 0.24
CA LEU A 157 -7.67 -12.42 0.70
C LEU A 157 -9.13 -12.87 0.92
N ALA A 158 -9.53 -14.03 0.40
CA ALA A 158 -10.83 -14.64 0.69
C ALA A 158 -10.85 -15.38 2.05
N SER A 159 -9.69 -15.56 2.70
CA SER A 159 -9.61 -16.28 3.97
C SER A 159 -10.35 -15.56 5.11
N LYS A 160 -11.00 -16.36 5.97
CA LYS A 160 -11.66 -15.91 7.20
C LYS A 160 -10.67 -15.54 8.31
N ASP A 161 -9.38 -15.86 8.15
CA ASP A 161 -8.36 -15.54 9.14
C ASP A 161 -7.73 -14.16 8.93
N ASN A 162 -8.14 -13.45 7.87
CA ASN A 162 -7.70 -12.09 7.59
C ASN A 162 -8.18 -11.10 8.66
N ILE A 163 -7.36 -10.10 8.97
CA ILE A 163 -7.71 -9.00 9.89
C ILE A 163 -8.85 -8.18 9.29
N MET A 164 -8.74 -7.90 8.00
CA MET A 164 -9.73 -7.18 7.22
C MET A 164 -10.34 -8.11 6.18
N HIS A 165 -11.64 -8.32 6.27
CA HIS A 165 -12.38 -9.03 5.22
C HIS A 165 -12.68 -8.10 4.06
N SER A 166 -12.37 -8.55 2.84
CA SER A 166 -12.78 -7.88 1.61
C SER A 166 -13.91 -8.63 0.94
N VAL A 167 -14.83 -7.88 0.33
CA VAL A 167 -15.81 -8.44 -0.60
C VAL A 167 -15.23 -8.30 -2.00
N PHE A 168 -14.88 -9.41 -2.63
CA PHE A 168 -14.49 -9.38 -4.04
C PHE A 168 -15.71 -9.02 -4.90
N SER A 169 -15.53 -8.02 -5.76
CA SER A 169 -16.52 -7.64 -6.76
C SER A 169 -15.86 -7.74 -8.12
N THR A 170 -16.38 -8.60 -8.98
CA THR A 170 -15.97 -8.71 -10.39
C THR A 170 -16.20 -7.43 -11.20
N SER A 171 -16.98 -6.49 -10.67
CA SER A 171 -17.29 -5.19 -11.29
C SER A 171 -16.35 -4.07 -10.85
N LEU A 172 -15.52 -4.29 -9.84
CA LEU A 172 -14.58 -3.29 -9.34
C LEU A 172 -13.17 -3.56 -9.87
N ILE A 173 -12.47 -2.49 -10.22
CA ILE A 173 -11.07 -2.60 -10.66
C ILE A 173 -10.23 -3.04 -9.45
N ASN A 174 -9.51 -4.14 -9.60
CA ASN A 174 -8.81 -4.87 -8.52
C ASN A 174 -7.72 -4.07 -7.77
N TYR A 175 -7.41 -2.83 -8.16
CA TYR A 175 -6.43 -1.98 -7.46
C TYR A 175 -6.79 -1.73 -5.98
N GLN A 176 -8.08 -1.74 -5.64
CA GLN A 176 -8.54 -1.53 -4.26
C GLN A 176 -8.04 -2.62 -3.29
N LEU A 177 -7.71 -3.81 -3.81
CA LEU A 177 -7.18 -4.91 -3.01
C LEU A 177 -5.77 -4.63 -2.49
N LYS A 178 -5.03 -3.66 -3.04
CA LYS A 178 -3.69 -3.27 -2.55
C LYS A 178 -3.73 -2.86 -1.07
N THR A 179 -4.73 -2.07 -0.67
CA THR A 179 -4.91 -1.66 0.72
C THR A 179 -5.24 -2.84 1.61
N VAL A 180 -6.10 -3.75 1.13
CA VAL A 180 -6.47 -4.98 1.85
C VAL A 180 -5.25 -5.88 2.06
N ALA A 181 -4.39 -6.00 1.04
CA ALA A 181 -3.16 -6.77 1.12
C ALA A 181 -2.19 -6.18 2.15
N ILE A 182 -2.00 -4.85 2.19
CA ILE A 182 -1.16 -4.21 3.20
C ILE A 182 -1.67 -4.52 4.61
N VAL A 183 -2.97 -4.36 4.86
CA VAL A 183 -3.56 -4.59 6.19
C VAL A 183 -3.45 -6.05 6.61
N ASN A 184 -3.60 -6.98 5.67
CA ASN A 184 -3.55 -8.42 5.92
C ASN A 184 -2.16 -9.05 5.74
N SER A 185 -1.12 -8.26 5.48
CA SER A 185 0.24 -8.78 5.35
C SER A 185 0.80 -9.18 6.71
N ARG A 186 1.70 -10.16 6.72
CA ARG A 186 2.47 -10.55 7.91
C ARG A 186 3.64 -9.61 8.23
N PHE A 187 4.02 -8.73 7.31
CA PHE A 187 5.22 -7.91 7.50
C PHE A 187 4.92 -6.68 8.35
N ALA A 188 5.83 -6.38 9.27
CA ALA A 188 5.76 -5.13 10.02
C ALA A 188 6.11 -3.96 9.08
N GLU A 189 7.21 -4.07 8.35
CA GLU A 189 7.73 -3.06 7.42
C GLU A 189 7.54 -3.53 5.97
N ILE A 190 6.58 -2.94 5.28
CA ILE A 190 6.13 -3.39 3.95
C ILE A 190 6.74 -2.54 2.84
N LEU A 191 7.20 -3.18 1.76
CA LEU A 191 7.35 -2.56 0.45
C LEU A 191 6.20 -3.02 -0.44
N LEU A 192 5.18 -2.20 -0.64
CA LEU A 192 4.14 -2.50 -1.62
C LEU A 192 4.72 -2.28 -3.03
N LEU A 193 4.69 -3.33 -3.84
CA LEU A 193 5.17 -3.30 -5.21
C LEU A 193 4.07 -3.72 -6.17
N ASP A 194 3.95 -2.99 -7.28
CA ASP A 194 3.09 -3.41 -8.38
C ASP A 194 3.76 -4.53 -9.17
N SER A 195 2.96 -5.37 -9.83
CA SER A 195 3.47 -6.55 -10.54
C SER A 195 4.39 -6.21 -11.72
N ASP A 196 4.25 -5.01 -12.30
CA ASP A 196 5.03 -4.47 -13.41
C ASP A 196 6.25 -3.63 -12.96
N ASN A 197 6.49 -3.47 -11.66
CA ASN A 197 7.70 -2.86 -11.14
C ASN A 197 8.78 -3.94 -10.96
N ILE A 198 9.85 -3.88 -11.76
CA ILE A 198 10.95 -4.84 -11.71
C ILE A 198 12.17 -4.22 -11.02
N PRO A 199 12.63 -4.78 -9.89
CA PRO A 199 13.80 -4.25 -9.19
C PRO A 199 15.07 -4.47 -10.03
N VAL A 200 15.90 -3.42 -10.08
CA VAL A 200 17.23 -3.44 -10.72
C VAL A 200 18.38 -3.44 -9.72
N ILE A 201 18.07 -3.24 -8.44
CA ILE A 201 18.96 -3.33 -7.27
C ILE A 201 18.23 -4.09 -6.15
N ASP A 202 18.95 -4.57 -5.12
CA ASP A 202 18.31 -5.28 -4.00
C ASP A 202 17.31 -4.36 -3.28
N PRO A 203 16.01 -4.71 -3.21
CA PRO A 203 15.02 -3.89 -2.52
C PRO A 203 15.33 -3.65 -1.04
N ALA A 204 16.18 -4.49 -0.42
CA ALA A 204 16.65 -4.32 0.95
C ALA A 204 17.22 -2.90 1.20
N GLU A 205 17.85 -2.29 0.19
CA GLU A 205 18.49 -0.97 0.28
C GLU A 205 17.50 0.16 0.59
N LEU A 206 16.22 0.03 0.19
CA LEU A 206 15.22 1.07 0.45
C LEU A 206 14.98 1.26 1.96
N TRP A 207 14.98 0.18 2.74
CA TRP A 207 14.86 0.25 4.20
C TRP A 207 16.10 0.85 4.87
N GLU A 208 17.24 0.87 4.19
CA GLU A 208 18.48 1.45 4.70
C GLU A 208 18.71 2.89 4.23
N SER A 209 17.87 3.39 3.33
CA SER A 209 17.95 4.76 2.86
C SER A 209 17.81 5.77 4.02
N PRO A 210 18.54 6.90 3.99
CA PRO A 210 18.41 7.95 5.00
C PRO A 210 16.97 8.42 5.18
N THR A 211 16.24 8.57 4.07
CA THR A 211 14.82 8.96 4.05
C THR A 211 13.96 7.96 4.82
N TYR A 212 14.13 6.65 4.58
CA TYR A 212 13.32 5.65 5.29
C TYR A 212 13.68 5.60 6.76
N ARG A 213 14.96 5.71 7.11
CA ARG A 213 15.41 5.75 8.50
C ARG A 213 14.89 6.98 9.25
N GLU A 214 14.77 8.12 8.58
CA GLU A 214 14.23 9.36 9.17
C GLU A 214 12.70 9.31 9.31
N TYR A 215 11.98 9.00 8.23
CA TYR A 215 10.52 9.15 8.17
C TYR A 215 9.74 7.86 8.47
N ARG A 216 10.40 6.69 8.38
CA ARG A 216 9.81 5.35 8.53
C ARG A 216 8.72 5.01 7.50
N THR A 217 8.51 5.91 6.54
CA THR A 217 7.59 5.78 5.42
C THR A 217 8.17 6.51 4.20
N ILE A 218 8.01 5.90 3.04
CA ILE A 218 8.32 6.49 1.73
C ILE A 218 7.16 6.13 0.81
N PHE A 219 6.70 7.10 0.03
CA PHE A 219 5.69 6.90 -1.00
C PHE A 219 6.32 7.06 -2.38
N TRP A 220 5.80 6.32 -3.36
CA TRP A 220 6.18 6.52 -4.75
C TRP A 220 5.75 7.93 -5.20
N PRO A 221 6.64 8.68 -5.88
CA PRO A 221 6.26 9.94 -6.50
C PRO A 221 5.45 9.62 -7.77
N GLU A 222 4.12 9.63 -7.64
CA GLU A 222 3.18 9.62 -8.77
C GLU A 222 2.95 11.06 -9.27
#